data_AF-A0A131YUP2-F1
#
_entry.id   AF-A0A131YUP2-F1
#
_cell.length_a   1.000
_cell.length_b   1.000
_cell.length_c   1.000
_cell.angle_alpha   90.00
_cell.angle_beta   90.00
_cell.angle_gamma   90.00
#
_symmetry.space_group_name_H-M   'P 1'
#
loop_
_entity.id
_entity.type
_entity.pdbx_description
1 polymer ?
#
loop_
_entity_poly.entity_id
_entity_poly.type
_entity_poly.pdbx_seq_one_letter_code
_entity_poly.pdbx_strand_id
1 'polypeptide(L)' 'MHPEIYATNQCKDCQARASLEHILWECQGLIHSNENTASTDSLHARWQVALLSSALDDQLWAVQQAKEAARRQDLLADT' A
#
# COMPACT_ATOMS: atom_id res chain seq x y z
N MET A 1 -10.35 -1.07 -15.94
CA MET A 1 -8.89 -1.34 -15.83
C MET A 1 -8.22 -0.43 -16.84
N HIS A 2 -7.25 0.39 -16.42
CA HIS A 2 -6.51 1.31 -17.29
C HIS A 2 -5.12 0.74 -17.57
N PRO A 3 -4.93 -0.01 -18.66
CA PRO A 3 -3.65 -0.63 -18.99
C PRO A 3 -2.59 0.39 -19.46
N GLU A 4 -3.00 1.61 -19.86
CA GLU A 4 -2.09 2.66 -20.33
C GLU A 4 -1.24 3.32 -19.23
N ILE A 5 -1.53 3.10 -17.94
CA ILE A 5 -0.77 3.69 -16.81
C ILE A 5 0.14 2.64 -16.14
N TYR A 6 -0.16 1.35 -16.29
CA TYR A 6 0.54 0.27 -15.57
C TYR A 6 1.02 -0.79 -16.56
N ALA A 7 2.31 -0.73 -16.93
CA ALA A 7 2.94 -1.67 -17.86
C ALA A 7 2.81 -3.14 -17.40
N THR A 8 2.66 -3.37 -16.10
CA THR A 8 2.34 -4.68 -15.50
C THR A 8 1.49 -4.47 -14.25
N ASN A 9 0.43 -5.26 -14.07
CA ASN A 9 -0.37 -5.29 -12.85
C ASN A 9 0.24 -6.19 -11.75
N GLN A 10 1.57 -6.40 -11.80
CA GLN A 10 2.31 -7.30 -10.93
C GLN A 10 3.12 -6.51 -9.91
N CYS A 11 3.18 -7.05 -8.70
CA CYS A 11 3.93 -6.51 -7.58
C CYS A 11 5.42 -6.74 -7.80
N LYS A 12 6.24 -5.69 -7.65
CA LYS A 12 7.70 -5.82 -7.87
C LYS A 12 8.37 -6.77 -6.90
N ASP A 13 7.88 -6.83 -5.66
CA ASP A 13 8.48 -7.59 -4.57
C ASP A 13 8.16 -9.08 -4.62
N CYS A 14 6.95 -9.47 -5.05
CA CYS A 14 6.51 -10.86 -5.01
C CYS A 14 5.79 -11.37 -6.26
N GLN A 15 5.72 -10.56 -7.33
CA GLN A 15 5.13 -10.88 -8.63
C GLN A 15 3.63 -11.26 -8.61
N ALA A 16 2.98 -11.19 -7.44
CA ALA A 16 1.54 -11.31 -7.32
C ALA A 16 0.84 -10.08 -7.90
N ARG A 17 -0.49 -10.08 -7.97
CA ARG A 17 -1.22 -8.91 -8.47
C ARG A 17 -1.01 -7.69 -7.54
N ALA A 18 -0.52 -6.59 -8.09
CA ALA A 18 -0.32 -5.30 -7.40
C ALA A 18 -1.66 -4.56 -7.18
N SER A 19 -2.57 -5.13 -6.39
CA SER A 19 -3.71 -4.35 -5.87
C SER A 19 -3.23 -3.34 -4.83
N LEU A 20 -4.03 -2.31 -4.58
CA LEU A 20 -3.75 -1.30 -3.55
C LEU A 20 -3.52 -1.96 -2.18
N GLU A 21 -4.41 -2.88 -1.78
CA GLU A 21 -4.30 -3.65 -0.53
C GLU A 21 -3.00 -4.45 -0.49
N HIS A 22 -2.68 -5.12 -1.61
CA HIS A 22 -1.48 -5.94 -1.71
C HIS A 22 -0.20 -5.14 -1.51
N ILE A 23 -0.04 -4.01 -2.20
CA ILE A 23 1.19 -3.20 -2.15
C ILE A 23 1.34 -2.44 -0.84
N LEU A 24 0.27 -2.33 -0.07
CA LEU A 24 0.24 -1.61 1.19
C LEU A 24 0.57 -2.50 2.39
N TRP A 25 -0.08 -3.66 2.53
CA TRP A 25 0.06 -4.49 3.74
C TRP A 25 -0.09 -6.00 3.52
N GLU A 26 -0.51 -6.49 2.34
CA GLU A 26 -0.62 -7.95 2.10
C GLU A 26 0.59 -8.55 1.39
N CYS A 27 1.52 -7.75 0.90
CA CYS A 27 2.70 -8.27 0.19
C CYS A 27 3.62 -9.01 1.17
N GLN A 28 3.67 -10.34 1.02
CA GLN A 28 4.52 -11.20 1.82
C GLN A 28 6.02 -10.88 1.66
N GLY A 29 6.44 -10.38 0.48
CA GLY A 29 7.81 -9.91 0.25
C GLY A 29 8.23 -8.77 1.19
N LEU A 30 7.27 -7.95 1.65
CA LEU A 30 7.50 -6.90 2.64
C LEU A 30 7.44 -7.43 4.08
N ILE A 31 6.50 -8.35 4.36
CA ILE A 31 6.26 -8.91 5.70
C ILE A 31 7.42 -9.79 6.17
N HIS A 32 8.03 -10.58 5.27
CA HIS A 32 9.16 -11.46 5.61
C HIS A 32 10.43 -10.70 6.06
N SER A 33 10.50 -9.38 5.84
CA SER A 33 11.62 -8.55 6.30
C SER A 33 11.44 -7.98 7.72
N ASN A 34 10.26 -8.11 8.32
CA ASN A 34 9.93 -7.47 9.58
C ASN A 34 9.14 -8.43 10.48
N GLU A 35 9.82 -9.14 11.37
CA GLU A 35 9.25 -10.13 12.30
C GLU A 35 8.24 -9.54 13.33
N ASN A 36 7.93 -8.25 13.25
CA ASN A 36 7.00 -7.54 14.14
C ASN A 36 5.86 -6.82 13.39
N THR A 37 5.24 -7.49 12.42
CA THR A 37 4.07 -6.93 11.74
C THR A 37 2.79 -7.32 12.47
N ALA A 38 2.06 -6.32 12.97
CA ALA A 38 0.66 -6.47 13.30
C ALA A 38 -0.06 -7.13 12.11
N SER A 39 -0.96 -8.10 12.37
CA SER A 39 -1.62 -8.86 11.32
C SER A 39 -2.16 -7.93 10.22
N THR A 40 -2.05 -8.33 8.97
CA THR A 40 -2.54 -7.59 7.79
C THR A 40 -3.95 -6.99 8.00
N ASP A 41 -4.85 -7.74 8.62
CA ASP A 41 -6.21 -7.30 8.97
C ASP A 41 -6.23 -6.09 9.94
N SER A 42 -5.31 -6.05 10.90
CA SER A 42 -5.18 -4.95 11.86
C SER A 42 -4.63 -3.68 11.22
N LEU A 43 -3.74 -3.82 10.23
CA LEU A 43 -3.24 -2.70 9.43
C LEU A 43 -4.33 -2.12 8.54
N HIS A 44 -5.10 -2.98 7.86
CA HIS A 44 -6.23 -2.57 7.03
C HIS A 44 -7.29 -1.80 7.85
N ALA A 45 -7.72 -2.36 8.98
CA ALA A 45 -8.71 -1.72 9.85
C ALA A 45 -8.22 -0.37 10.37
N ARG A 46 -6.95 -0.28 10.81
CA ARG A 46 -6.35 0.97 11.27
C ARG A 46 -6.29 2.02 10.15
N TRP A 47 -6.00 1.60 8.93
CA TRP A 47 -5.98 2.48 7.77
C TRP A 47 -7.35 3.04 7.43
N GLN A 48 -8.38 2.19 7.44
CA GLN A 48 -9.76 2.63 7.22
C GLN A 48 -10.18 3.65 8.28
N VAL A 49 -9.85 3.41 9.55
CA VAL A 49 -10.11 4.36 10.64
C VAL A 49 -9.37 5.67 10.42
N ALA A 50 -8.08 5.62 10.04
CA ALA A 50 -7.28 6.82 9.82
C ALA A 50 -7.80 7.69 8.67
N LEU A 51 -8.29 7.08 7.59
CA LEU A 51 -8.91 7.79 6.47
C LEU A 51 -10.26 8.43 6.84
N LEU A 52 -11.01 7.81 7.75
CA LEU A 52 -12.30 8.31 8.23
C LEU A 52 -12.16 9.27 9.42
N SER A 53 -10.97 9.37 10.01
CA SER A 53 -10.68 10.29 11.11
C SER A 53 -10.78 11.74 10.64
N SER A 54 -11.28 12.61 11.50
CA SER A 54 -11.25 14.06 11.30
C SER A 54 -9.91 14.68 11.70
N ALA A 55 -9.02 13.91 12.32
CA ALA A 55 -7.68 14.37 12.66
C ALA A 55 -6.79 14.38 11.40
N LEU A 56 -6.19 15.54 11.12
CA LEU A 56 -5.32 15.72 9.97
C LEU A 56 -4.10 14.77 10.01
N ASP A 57 -3.55 14.52 11.20
CA ASP A 57 -2.37 13.66 11.36
C ASP A 57 -2.67 12.20 10.95
N ASP A 58 -3.86 11.70 11.26
CA ASP A 58 -4.29 10.36 10.87
C ASP A 58 -4.43 10.24 9.35
N GLN A 59 -5.05 11.25 8.73
CA GLN A 59 -5.22 11.31 7.28
C GLN A 59 -3.86 11.43 6.56
N LEU A 60 -2.96 12.28 7.08
CA LEU A 60 -1.61 12.43 6.54
C LEU A 60 -0.82 11.13 6.64
N TRP A 61 -0.91 10.43 7.77
CA TRP A 61 -0.28 9.14 7.94
C TRP A 61 -0.78 8.14 6.88
N ALA A 62 -2.10 8.01 6.69
CA ALA A 62 -2.66 7.11 5.69
C ALA A 62 -2.19 7.46 4.26
N VAL A 63 -2.20 8.75 3.90
CA VAL A 63 -1.74 9.21 2.57
C VAL A 63 -0.23 8.98 2.38
N GLN A 64 0.59 9.17 3.41
CA GLN A 64 2.03 8.91 3.33
C GLN A 64 2.31 7.42 3.09
N GLN A 65 1.60 6.54 3.78
CA GLN A 65 1.71 5.10 3.58
C GLN A 65 1.29 4.71 2.15
N ALA A 66 0.24 5.34 1.58
CA ALA A 66 -0.16 5.18 0.18
C ALA A 66 0.94 5.58 -0.80
N LYS A 67 1.56 6.74 -0.58
CA LYS A 67 2.64 7.26 -1.42
C LYS A 67 3.87 6.36 -1.39
N GLU A 68 4.24 5.87 -0.21
CA GLU A 68 5.39 4.99 -0.07
C GLU A 68 5.16 3.63 -0.75
N ALA A 69 3.95 3.06 -0.60
CA ALA A 69 3.58 1.86 -1.34
C ALA A 69 3.60 2.06 -2.85
N ALA A 70 3.09 3.20 -3.35
CA ALA A 70 3.15 3.53 -4.76
C ALA A 70 4.59 3.65 -5.27
N ARG A 71 5.49 4.31 -4.50
CA ARG A 71 6.92 4.42 -4.85
C ARG A 71 7.62 3.07 -4.93
N ARG A 72 7.37 2.17 -3.98
CA ARG A 72 7.94 0.80 -4.01
C ARG A 72 7.55 0.03 -5.27
N GLN A 73 6.41 0.35 -5.83
CA GLN A 73 5.89 -0.28 -7.03
C GLN A 73 6.20 0.51 -8.31
N ASP A 74 6.95 1.63 -8.19
CA ASP A 74 7.17 2.64 -9.24
C ASP A 74 5.87 3.09 -9.92
N LEU A 75 4.77 3.13 -9.15
CA LEU A 75 3.48 3.68 -9.55
C LEU A 75 3.48 5.19 -9.28
N LEU A 76 4.48 5.90 -9.81
CA LEU A 76 4.43 7.36 -9.77
C LEU A 76 3.42 7.79 -10.83
N ALA A 77 2.37 8.50 -10.41
CA ALA A 77 1.59 9.30 -11.34
C ALA A 77 2.55 10.35 -11.91
N ASP A 78 2.86 10.26 -13.21
CA ASP A 78 3.47 11.38 -13.93
C ASP A 78 2.62 12.63 -13.66
N THR A 79 3.23 13.60 -12.98
CA THR A 79 2.64 14.93 -12.72
C THR A 79 2.83 15.84 -13.91
#